data_AF-A0AAE1U1Y7-F1
#
_entry.id   AF-A0AAE1U1Y7-F1
#
_cell.length_a   1.000
_cell.length_b   1.000
_cell.length_c   1.000
_cell.angle_alpha   90.00
_cell.angle_beta   90.00
_cell.angle_gamma   90.00
#
_symmetry.space_group_name_H-M   'P 1'
#
loop_
_entity.id
_entity.type
_entity.pdbx_description
1 polymer ?
#
loop_
_entity_poly.entity_id
_entity_poly.type
_entity_poly.pdbx_seq_one_letter_code
_entity_poly.pdbx_strand_id
1 'polypeptide(L)'
;MGTRAAAFTAKVRNLTDYHLRLLHGVVPPPSGLDIANTLKYFSQTLLGVLREIQERPMEMLRRRDQDTIRMSLFPNLDYPALHQSLVALVDIMPLIQTGTQAFGQQLLSTLSCLVVFLDRRVVDTLPYLVASMMTSIPESLHQHLITTLCYHILPVTVGATGGEGENEAEDGDGGGGWEEENYAAASVPAVLMMLFQYTDNSAYHCQLLECLMSLKADIVKDLLCVIAYGTPSARLPAANLLFYYWPGLNPTLFDRRGIHIKFSGE
;
A
#
# COMPACT_ATOMS: atom_id res chain seq x y z
N MET A 1 -0.14 -36.75 12.50
CA MET A 1 -0.69 -35.88 11.43
C MET A 1 -0.69 -34.45 11.97
N GLY A 2 0.10 -33.54 11.39
CA GLY A 2 0.12 -32.14 11.82
C GLY A 2 -1.12 -31.41 11.32
N THR A 3 -1.77 -30.63 12.19
CA THR A 3 -2.94 -29.82 11.82
C THR A 3 -2.52 -28.67 10.88
N ARG A 4 -3.47 -28.14 10.08
CA ARG A 4 -3.25 -26.99 9.16
C ARG A 4 -2.59 -25.81 9.88
N ALA A 5 -2.98 -25.54 11.12
CA ALA A 5 -2.39 -24.51 11.98
C ALA A 5 -0.91 -24.76 12.32
N ALA A 6 -0.54 -26.00 12.68
CA ALA A 6 0.86 -26.32 12.99
C ALA A 6 1.78 -26.14 11.76
N ALA A 7 1.30 -26.52 10.57
CA ALA A 7 2.03 -26.30 9.31
C ALA A 7 2.18 -24.80 9.00
N PHE A 8 1.12 -24.02 9.21
CA PHE A 8 1.14 -22.56 9.05
C PHE A 8 2.20 -21.91 9.96
N THR A 9 2.15 -22.19 11.27
CA THR A 9 3.11 -21.67 12.25
C THR A 9 4.55 -22.10 11.94
N ALA A 10 4.77 -23.35 11.52
CA ALA A 10 6.09 -23.81 11.12
C ALA A 10 6.62 -23.04 9.90
N LYS A 11 5.77 -22.76 8.91
CA LYS A 11 6.15 -21.98 7.73
C LYS A 11 6.42 -20.51 8.07
N VAL A 12 5.75 -19.93 9.07
CA VAL A 12 6.03 -18.57 9.55
C VAL A 12 7.44 -18.54 10.15
N ARG A 13 7.76 -19.51 11.01
CA ARG A 13 9.12 -19.65 11.57
C ARG A 13 10.20 -19.80 10.49
N ASN A 14 9.90 -20.48 9.39
CA ASN A 14 10.84 -20.58 8.27
C ASN A 14 11.11 -19.21 7.62
N LEU A 15 10.09 -18.35 7.47
CA LEU A 15 10.31 -16.98 6.98
C LEU A 15 11.19 -16.17 7.94
N THR A 16 10.95 -16.32 9.25
CA THR A 16 11.79 -15.70 10.28
C THR A 16 13.24 -16.19 10.22
N ASP A 17 13.47 -17.49 10.02
CA ASP A 17 14.82 -18.06 9.85
C ASP A 17 15.51 -17.47 8.61
N TYR A 18 14.82 -17.39 7.47
CA TYR A 18 15.38 -16.78 6.27
C TYR A 18 15.77 -15.32 6.48
N HIS A 19 14.89 -14.54 7.11
CA HIS A 19 15.17 -13.15 7.48
C HIS A 19 16.43 -13.03 8.34
N LEU A 20 16.52 -13.79 9.43
CA LEU A 20 17.67 -13.74 10.35
C LEU A 20 18.98 -14.18 9.67
N ARG A 21 18.93 -15.21 8.83
CA ARG A 21 20.11 -15.69 8.11
C ARG A 21 20.62 -14.67 7.10
N LEU A 22 19.74 -13.96 6.39
CA LEU A 22 20.13 -12.87 5.50
C LEU A 22 20.67 -11.68 6.29
N LEU A 23 19.98 -11.28 7.35
CA LEU A 23 20.39 -10.16 8.20
C LEU A 23 21.77 -10.38 8.84
N HIS A 24 22.08 -11.61 9.26
CA HIS A 24 23.36 -11.96 9.89
C HIS A 24 24.40 -12.56 8.92
N GLY A 25 24.12 -12.62 7.61
CA GLY A 25 25.06 -13.13 6.62
C GLY A 25 25.45 -14.60 6.80
N VAL A 26 24.52 -15.45 7.27
CA VAL A 26 24.77 -16.88 7.51
C VAL A 26 24.90 -17.64 6.18
N VAL A 27 25.94 -18.46 6.05
CA VAL A 27 26.26 -19.22 4.82
C VAL A 27 25.81 -20.69 4.94
N PRO A 28 25.17 -21.27 3.91
CA PRO A 28 24.76 -20.63 2.66
C PRO A 28 23.57 -19.67 2.89
N PRO A 29 23.51 -18.50 2.22
CA PRO A 29 22.38 -17.60 2.36
C PRO A 29 21.14 -18.21 1.68
N PRO A 30 19.93 -18.00 2.24
CA PRO A 30 18.70 -18.44 1.57
C PRO A 30 18.50 -17.64 0.27
N SER A 31 18.07 -18.31 -0.79
CA SER A 31 17.78 -17.64 -2.06
C SER A 31 16.38 -17.02 -2.06
N GLY A 32 16.17 -16.03 -2.91
CA GLY A 32 14.85 -15.47 -3.17
C GLY A 32 13.84 -16.51 -3.68
N LEU A 33 14.31 -17.58 -4.34
CA LEU A 33 13.45 -18.70 -4.75
C LEU A 33 12.97 -19.53 -3.55
N ASP A 34 13.81 -19.77 -2.55
CA ASP A 34 13.45 -20.52 -1.34
C ASP A 34 12.38 -19.77 -0.54
N ILE A 35 12.55 -18.45 -0.42
CA ILE A 35 11.59 -17.56 0.23
C ILE A 35 10.29 -17.52 -0.58
N ALA A 36 10.36 -17.31 -1.90
CA ALA A 36 9.20 -17.29 -2.78
C ALA A 36 8.37 -18.59 -2.70
N ASN A 37 9.00 -19.76 -2.67
CA ASN A 37 8.30 -21.03 -2.54
C ASN A 37 7.54 -21.13 -1.20
N THR A 38 8.08 -20.56 -0.13
CA THR A 38 7.44 -20.51 1.19
C THR A 38 6.28 -19.51 1.19
N LEU A 39 6.43 -18.35 0.56
CA LEU A 39 5.36 -17.36 0.38
C LEU A 39 4.21 -17.91 -0.48
N LYS A 40 4.52 -18.70 -1.51
CA LYS A 40 3.53 -19.37 -2.36
C LYS A 40 2.62 -20.30 -1.58
N TYR A 41 3.16 -21.03 -0.61
CA TYR A 41 2.36 -21.85 0.30
C TYR A 41 1.33 -21.00 1.07
N PHE A 42 1.71 -19.82 1.56
CA PHE A 42 0.77 -18.93 2.25
C PHE A 42 -0.31 -18.42 1.32
N SER A 43 0.03 -17.90 0.14
CA SER A 43 -0.97 -17.47 -0.85
C SER A 43 -1.97 -18.58 -1.18
N GLN A 44 -1.49 -19.81 -1.40
CA GLN A 44 -2.36 -20.97 -1.66
C GLN A 44 -3.25 -21.32 -0.47
N THR A 45 -2.72 -21.25 0.75
CA THR A 45 -3.48 -21.53 1.97
C THR A 45 -4.56 -20.48 2.21
N LEU A 46 -4.22 -19.20 2.08
CA LEU A 46 -5.14 -18.07 2.25
C LEU A 46 -6.27 -18.11 1.21
N LEU A 47 -5.91 -18.31 -0.07
CA LEU A 47 -6.90 -18.47 -1.14
C LEU A 47 -7.77 -19.72 -0.93
N GLY A 48 -7.20 -20.79 -0.38
CA GLY A 48 -7.95 -21.99 0.00
C GLY A 48 -9.03 -21.67 1.04
N VAL A 49 -8.68 -20.92 2.09
CA VAL A 49 -9.63 -20.48 3.12
C VAL A 49 -10.71 -19.57 2.52
N LEU A 50 -10.35 -18.60 1.67
CA LEU A 50 -11.35 -17.71 1.04
C LEU A 50 -12.34 -18.45 0.15
N ARG A 51 -11.93 -19.54 -0.50
CA ARG A 51 -12.82 -20.38 -1.31
C ARG A 51 -13.83 -21.17 -0.47
N GLU A 52 -13.54 -21.40 0.81
CA GLU A 52 -14.41 -22.12 1.75
C GLU A 52 -15.49 -21.19 2.34
N ILE A 53 -15.38 -19.86 2.20
CA ILE A 53 -16.25 -18.84 2.80
C ILE A 53 -17.25 -18.29 1.76
N GLN A 54 -18.53 -18.16 2.11
CA GLN A 54 -19.59 -17.69 1.18
C GLN A 54 -19.87 -16.18 1.31
N GLU A 55 -19.58 -15.60 2.47
CA GLU A 55 -19.99 -14.27 2.94
C GLU A 55 -19.21 -13.11 2.31
N ARG A 56 -18.47 -13.36 1.23
CA ARG A 56 -17.72 -12.35 0.45
C ARG A 56 -16.89 -11.39 1.32
N PRO A 57 -15.93 -11.88 2.11
CA PRO A 57 -15.18 -11.06 3.07
C PRO A 57 -14.40 -9.88 2.45
N MET A 58 -14.11 -9.93 1.14
CA MET A 58 -13.51 -8.82 0.40
C MET A 58 -14.44 -7.61 0.25
N GLU A 59 -15.75 -7.83 0.10
CA GLU A 59 -16.73 -6.74 0.06
C GLU A 59 -16.87 -6.14 1.47
N MET A 60 -16.90 -7.00 2.49
CA MET A 60 -16.94 -6.58 3.90
C MET A 60 -15.73 -5.75 4.30
N LEU A 61 -14.55 -6.06 3.78
CA LEU A 61 -13.32 -5.31 4.07
C LEU A 61 -13.41 -3.83 3.61
N ARG A 62 -14.27 -3.49 2.64
CA ARG A 62 -14.49 -2.09 2.23
C ARG A 62 -15.32 -1.30 3.24
N ARG A 63 -15.97 -1.99 4.18
CA ARG A 63 -16.94 -1.44 5.14
C ARG A 63 -16.40 -1.61 6.56
N ARG A 64 -16.01 -0.51 7.21
CA ARG A 64 -15.37 -0.56 8.53
C ARG A 64 -16.29 -1.14 9.61
N ASP A 65 -17.59 -0.90 9.51
CA ASP A 65 -18.63 -1.45 10.37
C ASP A 65 -18.70 -2.99 10.32
N GLN A 66 -18.26 -3.60 9.21
CA GLN A 66 -18.31 -5.05 9.00
C GLN A 66 -17.04 -5.80 9.44
N ASP A 67 -16.01 -5.10 9.95
CA ASP A 67 -14.74 -5.72 10.30
C ASP A 67 -14.88 -6.81 11.36
N THR A 68 -15.70 -6.58 12.40
CA THR A 68 -15.93 -7.58 13.45
C THR A 68 -16.53 -8.86 12.88
N ILE A 69 -17.50 -8.75 11.99
CA ILE A 69 -18.15 -9.91 11.36
C ILE A 69 -17.15 -10.58 10.42
N ARG A 70 -16.44 -9.82 9.57
CA ARG A 70 -15.41 -10.31 8.66
C ARG A 70 -14.37 -11.16 9.39
N MET A 71 -13.83 -10.64 10.50
CA MET A 71 -12.79 -11.33 11.26
C MET A 71 -13.27 -12.63 11.92
N SER A 72 -14.58 -12.74 12.21
CA SER A 72 -15.16 -13.96 12.78
C SER A 72 -15.27 -15.13 11.78
N LEU A 73 -15.11 -14.88 10.47
CA LEU A 73 -15.25 -15.89 9.42
C LEU A 73 -14.02 -16.78 9.26
N PHE A 74 -12.86 -16.34 9.74
CA PHE A 74 -11.59 -16.99 9.44
C PHE A 74 -11.20 -18.03 10.49
N PRO A 75 -10.52 -19.12 10.08
CA PRO A 75 -9.93 -20.05 11.04
C PRO A 75 -8.86 -19.34 11.88
N ASN A 76 -8.63 -19.84 13.09
CA ASN A 76 -7.64 -19.28 14.01
C ASN A 76 -6.20 -19.65 13.58
N LEU A 77 -5.71 -19.00 12.52
CA LEU A 77 -4.33 -19.03 12.06
C LEU A 77 -3.63 -17.73 12.46
N ASP A 78 -2.30 -17.78 12.60
CA ASP A 78 -1.50 -16.65 13.06
C ASP A 78 -1.20 -15.65 11.92
N TYR A 79 -2.25 -15.02 11.39
CA TYR A 79 -2.13 -13.98 10.35
C TYR A 79 -1.27 -12.78 10.79
N PRO A 80 -1.31 -12.30 12.06
CA PRO A 80 -0.43 -11.24 12.51
C PRO A 80 1.06 -11.62 12.43
N ALA A 81 1.45 -12.83 12.84
CA ALA A 81 2.85 -13.25 12.72
C ALA A 81 3.31 -13.41 11.27
N LEU A 82 2.41 -13.85 10.37
CA LEU A 82 2.69 -13.83 8.94
C LEU A 82 2.94 -12.40 8.46
N HIS A 83 2.05 -11.45 8.76
CA HIS A 83 2.23 -10.04 8.39
C HIS A 83 3.56 -9.47 8.88
N GLN A 84 3.89 -9.68 10.16
CA GLN A 84 5.16 -9.23 10.74
C GLN A 84 6.37 -9.82 10.01
N SER A 85 6.29 -11.09 9.61
CA SER A 85 7.33 -11.74 8.81
C SER A 85 7.44 -11.12 7.41
N LEU A 86 6.32 -10.76 6.77
CA LEU A 86 6.35 -10.08 5.46
C LEU A 86 6.96 -8.69 5.55
N VAL A 87 6.64 -7.91 6.60
CA VAL A 87 7.26 -6.60 6.86
C VAL A 87 8.77 -6.74 6.98
N ALA A 88 9.25 -7.66 7.82
CA ALA A 88 10.69 -7.89 7.97
C ALA A 88 11.38 -8.34 6.66
N LEU A 89 10.67 -9.07 5.80
CA LEU A 89 11.18 -9.48 4.49
C LEU A 89 11.25 -8.33 3.48
N VAL A 90 10.43 -7.28 3.61
CA VAL A 90 10.57 -6.07 2.78
C VAL A 90 11.92 -5.41 3.04
N ASP A 91 12.30 -5.23 4.30
CA ASP A 91 13.51 -4.51 4.71
C ASP A 91 14.81 -5.20 4.25
N ILE A 92 14.80 -6.53 4.16
CA ILE A 92 15.96 -7.32 3.74
C ILE A 92 16.01 -7.63 2.23
N MET A 93 15.05 -7.14 1.44
CA MET A 93 15.02 -7.37 -0.01
C MET A 93 16.36 -7.02 -0.70
N PRO A 94 17.05 -5.90 -0.37
CA PRO A 94 18.36 -5.59 -0.95
C PRO A 94 19.47 -6.62 -0.65
N LEU A 95 19.31 -7.45 0.38
CA LEU A 95 20.29 -8.46 0.79
C LEU A 95 20.15 -9.77 0.00
N ILE A 96 19.08 -9.92 -0.77
CA ILE A 96 18.82 -11.14 -1.56
C ILE A 96 19.68 -11.12 -2.82
N GLN A 97 20.64 -12.05 -2.88
CA GLN A 97 21.62 -12.12 -3.97
C GLN A 97 21.08 -12.80 -5.24
N THR A 98 20.18 -13.78 -5.09
CA THR A 98 19.65 -14.58 -6.20
C THR A 98 18.14 -14.73 -6.08
N GLY A 99 17.41 -14.63 -7.19
CA GLY A 99 15.96 -14.87 -7.21
C GLY A 99 15.08 -13.71 -6.70
N THR A 100 15.60 -12.49 -6.61
CA THR A 100 14.88 -11.30 -6.11
C THR A 100 13.57 -11.02 -6.85
N GLN A 101 13.51 -11.27 -8.16
CA GLN A 101 12.28 -11.12 -8.94
C GLN A 101 11.17 -12.09 -8.49
N ALA A 102 11.51 -13.39 -8.35
CA ALA A 102 10.54 -14.39 -7.89
C ALA A 102 10.06 -14.10 -6.46
N PHE A 103 10.99 -13.67 -5.60
CA PHE A 103 10.68 -13.21 -4.25
C PHE A 103 9.72 -12.03 -4.23
N GLY A 104 10.05 -10.93 -4.93
CA GLY A 104 9.24 -9.71 -4.94
C GLY A 104 7.83 -9.94 -5.48
N GLN A 105 7.71 -10.72 -6.56
CA GLN A 105 6.41 -11.11 -7.13
C GLN A 105 5.57 -11.88 -6.11
N GLN A 106 6.16 -12.85 -5.42
CA GLN A 106 5.42 -13.67 -4.47
C GLN A 106 5.10 -12.91 -3.19
N LEU A 107 5.97 -11.99 -2.75
CA LEU A 107 5.73 -11.12 -1.61
C LEU A 107 4.49 -10.22 -1.84
N LEU A 108 4.41 -9.54 -2.99
CA LEU A 108 3.24 -8.75 -3.38
C LEU A 108 1.97 -9.62 -3.47
N SER A 109 2.08 -10.82 -4.03
CA SER A 109 0.97 -11.77 -4.13
C SER A 109 0.48 -12.25 -2.75
N THR A 110 1.39 -12.49 -1.81
CA THR A 110 1.04 -12.91 -0.44
C THR A 110 0.42 -11.75 0.34
N LEU A 111 0.94 -10.52 0.24
CA LEU A 111 0.33 -9.33 0.83
C LEU A 111 -1.10 -9.11 0.32
N SER A 112 -1.30 -9.23 -1.00
CA SER A 112 -2.63 -9.10 -1.64
C SER A 112 -3.62 -10.16 -1.14
N CYS A 113 -3.16 -11.38 -0.86
CA CYS A 113 -4.02 -12.43 -0.30
C CYS A 113 -4.27 -12.23 1.21
N LEU A 114 -3.30 -11.67 1.93
CA LEU A 114 -3.33 -11.54 3.38
C LEU A 114 -4.23 -10.40 3.85
N VAL A 115 -4.38 -9.33 3.07
CA VAL A 115 -5.10 -8.10 3.44
C VAL A 115 -6.46 -8.34 4.10
N VAL A 116 -7.23 -9.31 3.58
CA VAL A 116 -8.59 -9.62 4.07
C VAL A 116 -8.63 -10.37 5.39
N PHE A 117 -7.50 -10.89 5.86
CA PHE A 117 -7.37 -11.61 7.12
C PHE A 117 -6.80 -10.75 8.25
N LEU A 118 -6.48 -9.49 7.96
CA LEU A 118 -5.84 -8.58 8.91
C LEU A 118 -6.87 -7.67 9.58
N ASP A 119 -6.57 -7.30 10.82
CA ASP A 119 -7.29 -6.24 11.53
C ASP A 119 -7.13 -4.90 10.84
N ARG A 120 -8.16 -4.04 10.95
CA ARG A 120 -8.22 -2.72 10.31
C ARG A 120 -6.94 -1.91 10.50
N ARG A 121 -6.49 -1.78 11.74
CA ARG A 121 -5.27 -1.02 12.11
C ARG A 121 -4.04 -1.48 11.34
N VAL A 122 -3.92 -2.77 11.06
CA VAL A 122 -2.80 -3.33 10.30
C VAL A 122 -3.01 -3.10 8.80
N VAL A 123 -4.23 -3.33 8.30
CA VAL A 123 -4.62 -3.08 6.91
C VAL A 123 -4.28 -1.64 6.49
N ASP A 124 -4.54 -0.68 7.37
CA ASP A 124 -4.29 0.74 7.10
C ASP A 124 -2.80 1.10 6.95
N THR A 125 -1.88 0.25 7.41
CA THR A 125 -0.43 0.44 7.21
C THR A 125 0.08 -0.06 5.86
N LEU A 126 -0.70 -0.90 5.17
CA LEU A 126 -0.28 -1.57 3.94
C LEU A 126 -0.03 -0.63 2.74
N PRO A 127 -0.76 0.50 2.54
CA PRO A 127 -0.46 1.41 1.44
C PRO A 127 1.00 1.87 1.48
N TYR A 128 1.46 2.32 2.64
CA TYR A 128 2.85 2.76 2.81
C TYR A 128 3.83 1.59 2.72
N LEU A 129 3.53 0.44 3.34
CA LEU A 129 4.39 -0.75 3.26
C LEU A 129 4.62 -1.20 1.81
N VAL A 130 3.57 -1.28 0.99
CA VAL A 130 3.69 -1.69 -0.41
C VAL A 130 4.39 -0.61 -1.22
N ALA A 131 4.12 0.67 -0.97
CA ALA A 131 4.82 1.76 -1.63
C ALA A 131 6.32 1.81 -1.29
N SER A 132 6.70 1.49 -0.05
CA SER A 132 8.10 1.50 0.38
C SER A 132 8.97 0.45 -0.32
N MET A 133 8.35 -0.63 -0.82
CA MET A 133 9.03 -1.65 -1.63
C MET A 133 9.63 -1.05 -2.92
N MET A 134 9.15 0.09 -3.42
CA MET A 134 9.74 0.79 -4.56
C MET A 134 11.23 1.11 -4.39
N THR A 135 11.73 1.18 -3.14
CA THR A 135 13.15 1.44 -2.85
C THR A 135 14.09 0.31 -3.28
N SER A 136 13.59 -0.92 -3.38
CA SER A 136 14.42 -2.12 -3.55
C SER A 136 13.85 -3.15 -4.51
N ILE A 137 12.59 -3.01 -4.93
CA ILE A 137 11.96 -3.96 -5.84
C ILE A 137 12.55 -3.82 -7.25
N PRO A 138 12.75 -4.93 -7.99
CA PRO A 138 13.17 -4.85 -9.39
C PRO A 138 12.17 -4.06 -10.25
N GLU A 139 12.67 -3.23 -11.17
CA GLU A 139 11.85 -2.41 -12.08
C GLU A 139 10.82 -3.22 -12.88
N SER A 140 11.16 -4.48 -13.22
CA SER A 140 10.25 -5.41 -13.92
C SER A 140 8.97 -5.73 -13.13
N LEU A 141 8.92 -5.41 -11.84
CA LEU A 141 7.78 -5.61 -10.96
C LEU A 141 7.05 -4.31 -10.58
N HIS A 142 7.49 -3.13 -11.05
CA HIS A 142 6.83 -1.86 -10.74
C HIS A 142 5.34 -1.88 -11.11
N GLN A 143 4.98 -2.37 -12.31
CA GLN A 143 3.57 -2.51 -12.70
C GLN A 143 2.78 -3.42 -11.74
N HIS A 144 3.39 -4.51 -11.26
CA HIS A 144 2.72 -5.42 -10.32
C HIS A 144 2.47 -4.71 -8.99
N LEU A 145 3.46 -3.98 -8.46
CA LEU A 145 3.34 -3.20 -7.22
C LEU A 145 2.22 -2.17 -7.33
N ILE A 146 2.18 -1.40 -8.41
CA ILE A 146 1.14 -0.37 -8.63
C ILE A 146 -0.23 -1.03 -8.77
N THR A 147 -0.31 -2.16 -9.47
CA THR A 147 -1.55 -2.94 -9.58
C THR A 147 -2.00 -3.42 -8.19
N THR A 148 -1.08 -3.90 -7.34
CA THR A 148 -1.37 -4.27 -5.96
C THR A 148 -1.91 -3.09 -5.16
N LEU A 149 -1.27 -1.91 -5.24
CA LEU A 149 -1.76 -0.70 -4.58
C LEU A 149 -3.18 -0.35 -5.06
N CYS A 150 -3.36 -0.14 -6.36
CA CYS A 150 -4.58 0.43 -6.91
C CYS A 150 -5.79 -0.51 -6.84
N TYR A 151 -5.59 -1.84 -6.92
CA TYR A 151 -6.69 -2.79 -7.01
C TYR A 151 -6.89 -3.65 -5.77
N HIS A 152 -5.89 -3.78 -4.89
CA HIS A 152 -5.97 -4.66 -3.73
C HIS A 152 -5.86 -3.94 -2.39
N ILE A 153 -5.12 -2.82 -2.31
CA ILE A 153 -4.81 -2.17 -1.03
C ILE A 153 -5.58 -0.85 -0.86
N LEU A 154 -5.43 0.10 -1.78
CA LEU A 154 -6.04 1.44 -1.67
C LEU A 154 -7.58 1.41 -1.58
N PRO A 155 -8.31 0.61 -2.38
CA PRO A 155 -9.77 0.58 -2.31
C PRO A 155 -10.33 0.10 -0.97
N VAL A 156 -9.54 -0.69 -0.22
CA VAL A 156 -9.95 -1.29 1.06
C VAL A 156 -9.34 -0.59 2.27
N THR A 157 -8.60 0.51 2.05
CA THR A 157 -7.94 1.32 3.08
C THR A 157 -8.42 2.76 2.98
N VAL A 158 -7.88 3.51 2.01
CA VAL A 158 -8.27 4.90 1.71
C VAL A 158 -9.72 4.98 1.27
N GLY A 159 -10.16 4.03 0.43
CA GLY A 159 -11.55 3.95 -0.04
C GLY A 159 -12.54 3.26 0.89
N ALA A 160 -12.11 2.82 2.08
CA ALA A 160 -12.99 2.09 2.99
C ALA A 160 -13.93 3.05 3.72
N THR A 161 -15.24 2.83 3.56
CA THR A 161 -16.28 3.68 4.14
C THR A 161 -16.60 3.29 5.58
N GLY A 162 -16.97 4.28 6.39
CA GLY A 162 -17.80 4.06 7.57
C GLY A 162 -19.16 3.49 7.18
N GLY A 163 -19.87 2.90 8.13
CA GLY A 163 -21.20 2.32 7.88
C GLY A 163 -22.23 3.35 7.42
N GLU A 164 -23.40 2.85 7.01
CA GLU A 164 -24.61 3.65 6.73
C GLU A 164 -25.00 4.45 7.99
N GLY A 165 -24.56 5.70 8.06
CA GLY A 165 -24.70 6.57 9.23
C GLY A 165 -23.64 7.67 9.35
N GLU A 166 -22.52 7.57 8.62
CA GLU A 166 -21.45 8.58 8.66
C GLU A 166 -21.48 9.55 7.46
N ASN A 167 -22.25 9.24 6.41
CA ASN A 167 -22.42 10.11 5.22
C ASN A 167 -23.72 10.94 5.23
N GLU A 168 -24.19 11.37 6.40
CA GLU A 168 -25.24 12.41 6.52
C GLU A 168 -24.68 13.71 7.11
N ALA A 169 -23.48 14.11 6.66
CA ALA A 169 -22.97 15.48 6.86
C ALA A 169 -22.99 16.27 5.54
N GLU A 170 -24.07 16.13 4.77
CA GLU A 170 -24.48 17.13 3.79
C GLU A 170 -25.69 17.88 4.37
N ASP A 171 -25.44 18.80 5.31
CA ASP A 171 -26.15 20.08 5.40
C ASP A 171 -25.69 20.89 6.64
N GLY A 172 -25.19 22.10 6.38
CA GLY A 172 -25.30 23.26 7.28
C GLY A 172 -24.53 23.27 8.61
N ASP A 173 -23.48 24.10 8.67
CA ASP A 173 -23.03 24.85 9.85
C ASP A 173 -23.27 24.21 11.24
N GLY A 174 -22.27 23.48 11.75
CA GLY A 174 -22.33 22.99 13.13
C GLY A 174 -21.30 21.91 13.45
N GLY A 175 -20.11 22.33 13.90
CA GLY A 175 -19.15 21.56 14.70
C GLY A 175 -19.23 20.03 14.62
N GLY A 176 -18.95 19.45 13.44
CA GLY A 176 -18.76 18.01 13.27
C GLY A 176 -17.33 17.63 13.66
N GLY A 177 -17.19 16.64 14.54
CA GLY A 177 -15.91 16.21 15.09
C GLY A 177 -14.87 15.96 13.99
N TRP A 178 -13.63 16.34 14.25
CA TRP A 178 -12.47 15.95 13.45
C TRP A 178 -12.52 14.43 13.27
N GLU A 179 -13.03 13.96 12.13
CA GLU A 179 -12.87 12.56 11.76
C GLU A 179 -11.38 12.30 11.80
N GLU A 180 -10.97 11.39 12.68
CA GLU A 180 -9.57 11.03 12.84
C GLU A 180 -9.13 10.43 11.50
N GLU A 181 -8.39 11.22 10.71
CA GLU A 181 -7.93 10.81 9.40
C GLU A 181 -7.17 9.49 9.58
N ASN A 182 -7.72 8.41 9.03
CA ASN A 182 -7.15 7.09 9.24
C ASN A 182 -5.73 7.05 8.66
N TYR A 183 -4.82 6.29 9.28
CA TYR A 183 -3.41 6.24 8.93
C TYR A 183 -3.18 6.02 7.43
N ALA A 184 -4.03 5.20 6.78
CA ALA A 184 -3.98 5.00 5.34
C ALA A 184 -4.13 6.31 4.54
N ALA A 185 -5.13 7.13 4.87
CA ALA A 185 -5.36 8.42 4.22
C ALA A 185 -4.22 9.41 4.53
N ALA A 186 -3.80 9.49 5.80
CA ALA A 186 -2.66 10.32 6.20
C ALA A 186 -1.34 9.91 5.53
N SER A 187 -1.19 8.64 5.13
CA SER A 187 0.00 8.13 4.45
C SER A 187 0.04 8.44 2.94
N VAL A 188 -1.04 8.93 2.34
CA VAL A 188 -1.15 9.15 0.88
C VAL A 188 -0.03 10.04 0.33
N PRO A 189 0.35 11.19 0.93
CA PRO A 189 1.48 11.98 0.45
C PRO A 189 2.78 11.18 0.40
N ALA A 190 3.03 10.34 1.41
CA ALA A 190 4.23 9.50 1.44
C ALA A 190 4.18 8.42 0.36
N VAL A 191 3.02 7.79 0.13
CA VAL A 191 2.83 6.82 -0.98
C VAL A 191 3.11 7.47 -2.33
N LEU A 192 2.56 8.66 -2.58
CA LEU A 192 2.82 9.45 -3.79
C LEU A 192 4.32 9.76 -3.93
N MET A 193 4.97 10.24 -2.86
CA MET A 193 6.41 10.52 -2.85
C MET A 193 7.25 9.31 -3.21
N MET A 194 6.98 8.14 -2.62
CA MET A 194 7.73 6.91 -2.90
C MET A 194 7.64 6.55 -4.38
N LEU A 195 6.43 6.54 -4.95
CA LEU A 195 6.27 6.13 -6.34
C LEU A 195 6.90 7.16 -7.29
N PHE A 196 6.63 8.45 -7.08
CA PHE A 196 7.18 9.53 -7.91
C PHE A 196 8.71 9.63 -7.85
N GLN A 197 9.32 9.19 -6.76
CA GLN A 197 10.77 9.24 -6.60
C GLN A 197 11.48 8.06 -7.28
N TYR A 198 10.86 6.89 -7.34
CA TYR A 198 11.51 5.64 -7.72
C TYR A 198 11.05 5.08 -9.08
N THR A 199 10.22 5.81 -9.82
CA THR A 199 9.97 5.52 -11.23
C THR A 199 9.79 6.80 -12.04
N ASP A 200 10.29 6.81 -13.28
CA ASP A 200 10.07 7.91 -14.22
C ASP A 200 8.88 7.64 -15.16
N ASN A 201 8.20 6.50 -14.99
CA ASN A 201 7.11 6.12 -15.87
C ASN A 201 5.83 6.91 -15.56
N SER A 202 5.49 7.87 -16.42
CA SER A 202 4.32 8.72 -16.23
C SER A 202 3.00 7.94 -16.21
N ALA A 203 2.90 6.79 -16.91
CA ALA A 203 1.70 5.97 -16.88
C ALA A 203 1.44 5.39 -15.48
N TYR A 204 2.52 5.05 -14.76
CA TYR A 204 2.46 4.55 -13.38
C TYR A 204 1.99 5.65 -12.43
N HIS A 205 2.49 6.87 -12.63
CA HIS A 205 2.07 8.03 -11.85
C HIS A 205 0.60 8.38 -12.05
N CYS A 206 0.14 8.40 -13.31
CA CYS A 206 -1.26 8.63 -13.65
C CYS A 206 -2.16 7.54 -13.04
N GLN A 207 -1.81 6.26 -13.21
CA GLN A 207 -2.61 5.14 -12.69
C GLN A 207 -2.81 5.23 -11.17
N LEU A 208 -1.75 5.57 -10.42
CA LEU A 208 -1.84 5.76 -8.98
C LEU A 208 -2.74 6.95 -8.62
N LEU A 209 -2.51 8.10 -9.25
CA LEU A 209 -3.24 9.31 -8.94
C LEU A 209 -4.72 9.20 -9.31
N GLU A 210 -5.05 8.64 -10.47
CA GLU A 210 -6.43 8.39 -10.90
C GLU A 210 -7.15 7.42 -9.95
N CYS A 211 -6.45 6.39 -9.47
CA CYS A 211 -6.98 5.53 -8.43
C CYS A 211 -7.30 6.34 -7.17
N LEU A 212 -6.37 7.14 -6.66
CA LEU A 212 -6.59 7.95 -5.46
C LEU A 212 -7.69 9.02 -5.64
N MET A 213 -7.79 9.65 -6.81
CA MET A 213 -8.89 10.57 -7.15
C MET A 213 -10.26 9.90 -7.07
N SER A 214 -10.35 8.60 -7.36
CA SER A 214 -11.59 7.84 -7.21
C SER A 214 -11.95 7.49 -5.76
N LEU A 215 -11.00 7.63 -4.82
CA LEU A 215 -11.14 7.19 -3.43
C LEU A 215 -11.13 8.33 -2.41
N LYS A 216 -10.49 9.47 -2.71
CA LYS A 216 -10.32 10.60 -1.79
C LYS A 216 -10.61 11.92 -2.53
N ALA A 217 -11.62 12.66 -2.06
CA ALA A 217 -12.08 13.89 -2.71
C ALA A 217 -11.03 15.02 -2.69
N ASP A 218 -10.20 15.08 -1.66
CA ASP A 218 -9.24 16.15 -1.44
C ASP A 218 -7.77 15.79 -1.75
N ILE A 219 -7.56 14.81 -2.64
CA ILE A 219 -6.24 14.35 -3.11
C ILE A 219 -5.32 15.47 -3.63
N VAL A 220 -5.91 16.59 -4.06
CA VAL A 220 -5.16 17.79 -4.46
C VAL A 220 -4.30 18.34 -3.32
N LYS A 221 -4.77 18.23 -2.06
CA LYS A 221 -4.00 18.64 -0.87
C LYS A 221 -2.78 17.74 -0.66
N ASP A 222 -2.92 16.44 -0.91
CA ASP A 222 -1.81 15.50 -0.82
C ASP A 222 -0.76 15.78 -1.89
N LEU A 223 -1.17 16.06 -3.13
CA LEU A 223 -0.24 16.50 -4.20
C LEU A 223 0.49 17.79 -3.81
N LEU A 224 -0.20 18.78 -3.25
CA LEU A 224 0.42 20.00 -2.75
C LEU A 224 1.41 19.72 -1.62
N CYS A 225 1.10 18.77 -0.72
CA CYS A 225 2.03 18.29 0.30
C CYS A 225 3.29 17.68 -0.33
N VAL A 226 3.15 16.87 -1.38
CA VAL A 226 4.30 16.34 -2.13
C VAL A 226 5.13 17.44 -2.78
N ILE A 227 4.50 18.45 -3.37
CA ILE A 227 5.21 19.58 -3.99
C ILE A 227 5.98 20.39 -2.93
N ALA A 228 5.37 20.62 -1.76
CA ALA A 228 5.97 21.41 -0.69
C ALA A 228 7.13 20.68 0.01
N TYR A 229 6.94 19.40 0.34
CA TYR A 229 7.83 18.66 1.24
C TYR A 229 8.56 17.48 0.60
N GLY A 230 8.21 17.09 -0.62
CA GLY A 230 8.81 15.94 -1.30
C GLY A 230 10.28 16.16 -1.67
N THR A 231 10.94 15.07 -2.08
CA THR A 231 12.29 15.13 -2.65
C THR A 231 12.29 15.83 -4.02
N PRO A 232 13.43 16.35 -4.49
CA PRO A 232 13.50 16.99 -5.82
C PRO A 232 12.93 16.12 -6.95
N SER A 233 13.19 14.82 -6.92
CA SER A 233 12.69 13.86 -7.92
C SER A 233 11.16 13.68 -7.84
N ALA A 234 10.56 13.73 -6.65
CA ALA A 234 9.11 13.58 -6.49
C ALA A 234 8.33 14.87 -6.81
N ARG A 235 8.92 16.05 -6.62
CA ARG A 235 8.22 17.35 -6.82
C ARG A 235 7.83 17.59 -8.27
N LEU A 236 8.71 17.25 -9.22
CA LEU A 236 8.46 17.47 -10.65
C LEU A 236 7.23 16.71 -11.17
N PRO A 237 7.14 15.37 -11.04
CA PRO A 237 5.94 14.64 -11.45
C PRO A 237 4.69 15.10 -10.67
N ALA A 238 4.80 15.41 -9.37
CA ALA A 238 3.66 15.93 -8.60
C ALA A 238 3.11 17.24 -9.17
N ALA A 239 3.98 18.22 -9.48
CA ALA A 239 3.58 19.48 -10.08
C ALA A 239 2.99 19.30 -11.49
N ASN A 240 3.60 18.43 -12.30
CA ASN A 240 3.10 18.12 -13.64
C ASN A 240 1.69 17.52 -13.58
N LEU A 241 1.46 16.56 -12.69
CA LEU A 241 0.15 15.92 -12.52
C LEU A 241 -0.89 16.86 -11.93
N LEU A 242 -0.49 17.73 -10.99
CA LEU A 242 -1.39 18.76 -10.45
C LEU A 242 -1.98 19.63 -11.57
N PHE A 243 -1.13 20.16 -12.46
CA PHE A 243 -1.62 20.99 -13.56
C PHE A 243 -2.25 20.19 -14.71
N TYR A 244 -1.97 18.90 -14.81
CA TYR A 244 -2.61 18.01 -15.78
C TYR A 244 -4.08 17.73 -15.39
N TYR A 245 -4.35 17.37 -14.13
CA TYR A 245 -5.71 17.06 -13.67
C TYR A 245 -6.49 18.28 -13.15
N TRP A 246 -5.80 19.33 -12.68
CA TRP A 246 -6.40 20.62 -12.27
C TRP A 246 -5.83 21.79 -13.10
N PRO A 247 -6.09 21.85 -14.42
CA PRO A 247 -5.53 22.88 -15.29
C PRO A 247 -5.93 24.30 -14.89
N GLY A 248 -7.06 24.47 -14.19
CA GLY A 248 -7.50 25.77 -13.67
C GLY A 248 -6.57 26.39 -12.62
N LEU A 249 -5.68 25.59 -12.01
CA LEU A 249 -4.64 26.11 -11.11
C LEU A 249 -3.44 26.70 -11.86
N ASN A 250 -3.31 26.45 -13.16
CA ASN A 250 -2.21 26.99 -13.96
C ASN A 250 -2.59 28.41 -14.46
N PRO A 251 -1.93 29.47 -13.97
CA PRO A 251 -2.28 30.84 -14.34
C PRO A 251 -1.99 31.08 -15.82
N THR A 252 -2.97 31.64 -16.52
CA THR A 252 -2.85 32.00 -17.94
C THR A 252 -1.90 33.20 -18.11
N LEU A 253 -1.48 33.47 -19.35
CA LEU A 253 -0.69 34.67 -19.66
C LEU A 253 -1.43 35.97 -19.30
N PHE A 254 -2.76 35.95 -19.31
CA PHE A 254 -3.57 37.09 -18.89
C PHE A 254 -3.47 37.31 -17.38
N ASP A 255 -3.57 36.24 -16.58
CA ASP A 255 -3.50 36.30 -15.11
C ASP A 255 -2.14 36.79 -14.61
N ARG A 256 -1.08 36.61 -15.41
CA ARG A 256 0.28 37.07 -15.10
C ARG A 256 0.51 38.55 -15.43
N ARG A 257 -0.42 39.23 -16.11
CA ARG A 257 -0.26 40.65 -16.45
C ARG A 257 -0.28 41.51 -15.19
N GLY A 258 0.81 42.23 -14.94
CA GLY A 258 0.97 43.09 -13.76
C GLY A 258 1.67 42.41 -12.57
N ILE A 259 1.93 41.10 -12.63
CA ILE A 259 2.74 40.42 -11.62
C ILE A 259 4.23 40.64 -11.93
N HIS A 260 4.81 41.69 -11.35
CA HIS A 260 6.26 41.90 -11.37
C HIS A 260 6.92 41.02 -10.30
N ILE A 261 7.26 39.78 -10.63
CA ILE A 261 8.02 38.91 -9.71
C ILE A 261 9.47 39.42 -9.64
N LYS A 262 9.79 40.17 -8.59
CA LYS A 262 11.17 40.49 -8.22
C LYS A 262 11.71 39.36 -7.35
N PHE A 263 12.44 38.42 -7.96
CA PHE A 263 13.30 37.54 -7.18
C PHE A 263 14.47 38.38 -6.66
N SER A 264 14.38 38.85 -5.41
CA SER A 264 15.53 39.40 -4.71
C SER A 264 16.35 38.19 -4.28
N GLY A 265 17.43 37.92 -5.00
CA GLY A 265 18.41 36.93 -4.58
C GLY A 265 19.24 37.51 -3.44
N GLU A 266 19.15 36.88 -2.27
CA GLU A 266 20.24 36.82 -1.30
C GLU A 266 20.75 35.38 -1.24
#